data_AF-A0A8G2F4F2-F1
#
_entry.id   AF-A0A8G2F4F2-F1
#
_cell.length_a   1.000
_cell.length_b   1.000
_cell.length_c   1.000
_cell.angle_alpha   90.00
_cell.angle_beta   90.00
_cell.angle_gamma   90.00
#
_symmetry.space_group_name_H-M   'P 1'
#
loop_
_entity.id
_entity.type
_entity.pdbx_description
1 polymer ?
#
loop_
_entity_poly.entity_id
_entity_poly.type
_entity_poly.pdbx_seq_one_letter_code
_entity_poly.pdbx_strand_id
1 'polypeptide(L)'
;MIEKSVVSQLVEEKLASSDNFLVDIVIKPGNLIIVEIDNDEGVCIDDCAELSRYLEEHLDRDVEDYELEVGSAGITSAFKVLRQYVKNIGNEVEMLLKNGVKLAGVLKSADETGVVVTVEKQIKPEGAKRKVTVQDDQSYTFDEIKYTKYLIRFK
;
A
#
# COMPACT_ATOMS: atom_id res chain seq x y z
N MET A 1 -22.71 -17.11 -2.46
CA MET A 1 -21.68 -16.11 -2.81
C MET A 1 -20.79 -15.97 -1.60
N ILE A 2 -19.48 -16.17 -1.75
CA ILE A 2 -18.54 -16.00 -0.64
C ILE A 2 -18.51 -14.54 -0.23
N GLU A 3 -18.71 -14.26 1.06
CA GLU A 3 -18.70 -12.90 1.59
C GLU A 3 -17.27 -12.42 1.90
N LYS A 4 -16.98 -11.16 1.57
CA LYS A 4 -15.68 -10.54 1.88
C LYS A 4 -15.35 -10.56 3.38
N SER A 5 -16.38 -10.44 4.24
CA SER A 5 -16.27 -10.51 5.70
C SER A 5 -15.66 -11.84 6.17
N VAL A 6 -16.12 -12.96 5.61
CA VAL A 6 -15.64 -14.32 5.95
C VAL A 6 -14.17 -14.47 5.56
N VAL A 7 -13.81 -14.06 4.35
CA VAL A 7 -12.41 -14.12 3.88
C VAL A 7 -11.52 -13.21 4.75
N SER A 8 -11.96 -11.99 5.06
CA SER A 8 -11.23 -11.08 5.95
C SER A 8 -10.94 -11.71 7.31
N GLN A 9 -11.95 -12.34 7.95
CA GLN A 9 -11.77 -12.98 9.25
C GLN A 9 -10.73 -14.11 9.20
N LEU A 10 -10.82 -14.99 8.20
CA LEU A 10 -9.86 -16.09 8.04
C LEU A 10 -8.44 -15.59 7.80
N VAL A 11 -8.28 -14.56 6.95
CA VAL A 11 -6.97 -13.94 6.71
C VAL A 11 -6.43 -13.33 8.00
N GLU A 12 -7.22 -12.51 8.68
CA GLU A 12 -6.79 -11.86 9.93
C GLU A 12 -6.43 -12.88 11.02
N GLU A 13 -7.17 -13.99 11.13
CA GLU A 13 -6.86 -15.08 12.06
C GLU A 13 -5.50 -15.73 11.75
N LYS A 14 -5.26 -16.11 10.49
CA LYS A 14 -3.97 -16.71 10.07
C LYS A 14 -2.82 -15.74 10.22
N LEU A 15 -3.04 -14.44 9.97
CA LEU A 15 -2.01 -13.41 10.05
C LEU A 15 -1.74 -12.92 11.48
N ALA A 16 -2.61 -13.22 12.45
CA ALA A 16 -2.50 -12.73 13.83
C ALA A 16 -1.18 -13.14 14.54
N SER A 17 -0.57 -14.25 14.11
CA SER A 17 0.72 -14.73 14.62
C SER A 17 1.91 -14.41 13.70
N SER A 18 1.72 -13.56 12.69
CA SER A 18 2.73 -13.19 11.71
C SER A 18 2.94 -11.68 11.66
N ASP A 19 4.07 -11.24 11.11
CA ASP A 19 4.32 -9.81 10.86
C ASP A 19 3.61 -9.31 9.58
N ASN A 20 3.07 -10.23 8.77
CA ASN A 20 2.28 -9.92 7.59
C ASN A 20 0.93 -9.31 8.00
N PHE A 21 0.39 -8.45 7.14
CA PHE A 21 -0.91 -7.82 7.35
C PHE A 21 -1.73 -7.78 6.06
N LEU A 22 -3.05 -7.82 6.23
CA LEU A 22 -3.99 -7.70 5.13
C LEU A 22 -3.96 -6.29 4.55
N VAL A 23 -3.82 -6.19 3.23
CA VAL A 23 -3.88 -4.93 2.48
C VAL A 23 -5.23 -4.76 1.80
N ASP A 24 -5.72 -5.79 1.11
CA ASP A 24 -7.00 -5.72 0.41
C ASP A 24 -7.57 -7.11 0.12
N ILE A 25 -8.89 -7.17 -0.03
CA ILE A 25 -9.61 -8.34 -0.53
C ILE A 25 -10.57 -7.88 -1.61
N VAL A 26 -10.43 -8.43 -2.79
CA VAL A 26 -11.30 -8.14 -3.94
C VAL A 26 -11.97 -9.44 -4.37
N ILE A 27 -13.30 -9.45 -4.37
CA ILE A 27 -14.09 -10.55 -4.91
C ILE A 27 -14.68 -10.08 -6.24
N LYS A 28 -14.22 -10.69 -7.33
CA LYS A 28 -14.67 -10.40 -8.70
C LYS A 28 -15.82 -11.35 -9.10
N PRO A 29 -16.57 -11.03 -10.18
CA PRO A 29 -17.56 -11.94 -10.74
C PRO A 29 -16.98 -13.32 -11.03
N GLY A 30 -17.75 -14.37 -10.78
CA GLY A 30 -17.28 -15.76 -10.88
C GLY A 30 -16.53 -16.26 -9.64
N ASN A 31 -16.70 -15.59 -8.48
CA ASN A 31 -16.06 -15.94 -7.21
C ASN A 31 -14.52 -15.98 -7.31
N LEU A 32 -13.92 -15.10 -8.12
CA LEU A 32 -12.46 -14.89 -8.09
C LEU A 32 -12.11 -14.00 -6.89
N ILE A 33 -11.53 -14.61 -5.87
CA ILE A 33 -11.09 -14.01 -4.62
C ILE A 33 -9.61 -13.65 -4.75
N ILE A 34 -9.30 -12.38 -4.62
CA ILE A 34 -7.92 -11.87 -4.64
C ILE A 34 -7.62 -11.30 -3.26
N VAL A 35 -6.62 -11.86 -2.60
CA VAL A 35 -6.13 -11.42 -1.29
C VAL A 35 -4.73 -10.81 -1.48
N GLU A 36 -4.60 -9.55 -1.11
CA GLU A 36 -3.32 -8.85 -1.07
C GLU A 36 -2.85 -8.71 0.39
N ILE A 37 -1.63 -9.15 0.66
CA ILE A 37 -0.94 -9.00 1.94
C ILE A 37 0.33 -8.17 1.79
N ASP A 38 0.85 -7.66 2.89
CA ASP A 38 2.11 -6.94 2.92
C ASP A 38 2.83 -7.16 4.25
N ASN A 39 4.11 -6.82 4.31
CA ASN A 39 4.98 -6.97 5.47
C ASN A 39 5.90 -5.77 5.55
N ASP A 40 6.38 -5.44 6.75
CA ASP A 40 7.30 -4.33 6.97
C ASP A 40 8.71 -4.63 6.40
N GLU A 41 9.14 -5.89 6.40
CA GLU A 41 10.42 -6.36 5.83
C GLU A 41 10.28 -7.01 4.44
N GLY A 42 9.05 -7.21 3.98
CA GLY A 42 8.73 -7.85 2.70
C GLY A 42 8.07 -9.21 2.88
N VAL A 43 7.23 -9.58 1.92
CA VAL A 43 6.47 -10.84 1.93
C VAL A 43 7.26 -11.87 1.13
N CYS A 44 7.46 -13.06 1.69
CA CYS A 44 8.09 -14.16 0.96
C CYS A 44 7.04 -15.01 0.23
N ILE A 45 7.49 -15.81 -0.74
CA ILE A 45 6.59 -16.69 -1.52
C ILE A 45 5.89 -17.71 -0.60
N ASP A 46 6.56 -18.16 0.45
CA ASP A 46 6.04 -19.15 1.38
C ASP A 46 4.90 -18.58 2.23
N ASP A 47 4.95 -17.29 2.60
CA ASP A 47 3.85 -16.60 3.30
C ASP A 47 2.55 -16.65 2.50
N CYS A 48 2.63 -16.32 1.20
CA CYS A 48 1.50 -16.38 0.29
C CYS A 48 0.98 -17.81 0.13
N ALA A 49 1.89 -18.78 0.00
CA ALA A 49 1.53 -20.19 -0.16
C ALA A 49 0.85 -20.76 1.10
N GLU A 50 1.33 -20.42 2.29
CA GLU A 50 0.71 -20.83 3.55
C GLU A 50 -0.67 -20.21 3.74
N LEU A 51 -0.82 -18.91 3.46
CA LEU A 51 -2.10 -18.25 3.55
C LEU A 51 -3.09 -18.83 2.53
N SER A 52 -2.65 -19.10 1.31
CA SER A 52 -3.47 -19.77 0.29
C SER A 52 -3.99 -21.12 0.78
N ARG A 53 -3.11 -21.98 1.31
CA ARG A 53 -3.51 -23.29 1.84
C ARG A 53 -4.49 -23.17 3.00
N TYR A 54 -4.23 -22.24 3.92
CA TYR A 54 -5.12 -21.99 5.05
C TYR A 54 -6.53 -21.61 4.57
N LEU A 55 -6.64 -20.69 3.62
CA LEU A 55 -7.93 -20.28 3.07
C LEU A 55 -8.64 -21.42 2.34
N GLU A 56 -7.91 -22.24 1.57
CA GLU A 56 -8.49 -23.39 0.88
C GLU A 56 -9.00 -24.48 1.82
N GLU A 57 -8.36 -24.66 2.99
CA GLU A 57 -8.82 -25.60 4.02
C GLU A 57 -10.11 -25.13 4.74
N HIS A 58 -10.35 -23.82 4.78
CA HIS A 58 -11.47 -23.22 5.51
C HIS A 58 -12.62 -22.74 4.60
N LEU A 59 -12.37 -22.56 3.30
CA LEU A 59 -13.38 -22.23 2.30
C LEU A 59 -13.79 -23.49 1.53
N ASP A 60 -15.03 -23.91 1.75
CA ASP A 60 -15.60 -25.11 1.14
C ASP A 60 -15.89 -24.93 -0.36
N ARG A 61 -15.02 -25.52 -1.20
CA ARG A 61 -15.13 -25.54 -2.67
C ARG A 61 -16.28 -26.40 -3.18
N ASP A 62 -16.74 -27.38 -2.40
CA ASP A 62 -17.84 -28.26 -2.80
C ASP A 62 -19.20 -27.57 -2.64
N VAL A 63 -19.27 -26.56 -1.76
CA VAL A 63 -20.46 -25.72 -1.56
C VAL A 63 -20.52 -24.61 -2.61
N GLU A 64 -19.42 -23.87 -2.84
CA GLU A 64 -19.33 -22.86 -3.88
C GLU A 64 -18.00 -22.91 -4.63
N ASP A 65 -18.07 -22.98 -5.96
CA ASP A 65 -16.89 -22.90 -6.82
C ASP A 65 -16.26 -21.50 -6.73
N TYR A 66 -14.94 -21.45 -6.59
CA TYR A 66 -14.16 -20.21 -6.48
C TYR A 66 -12.75 -20.37 -7.03
N GLU A 67 -12.17 -19.23 -7.42
CA GLU A 67 -10.75 -19.11 -7.73
C GLU A 67 -10.10 -18.23 -6.66
N LEU A 68 -8.92 -18.62 -6.17
CA LEU A 68 -8.21 -17.92 -5.11
C LEU A 68 -6.82 -17.50 -5.60
N GLU A 69 -6.55 -16.20 -5.53
CA GLU A 69 -5.23 -15.61 -5.74
C GLU A 69 -4.77 -14.95 -4.43
N VAL A 70 -3.62 -15.38 -3.91
CA VAL A 70 -2.98 -14.75 -2.75
C VAL A 70 -1.63 -14.19 -3.19
N GLY A 71 -1.39 -12.90 -2.92
CA GLY A 71 -0.16 -12.25 -3.33
C GLY A 71 0.25 -11.09 -2.43
N SER A 72 1.50 -10.68 -2.58
CA SER A 72 2.02 -9.49 -1.92
C SER A 72 1.56 -8.20 -2.62
N ALA A 73 1.38 -7.12 -1.88
CA ALA A 73 1.20 -5.80 -2.45
C ALA A 73 2.37 -5.44 -3.39
N GLY A 74 2.07 -5.24 -4.67
CA GLY A 74 3.10 -4.94 -5.67
C GLY A 74 3.83 -3.63 -5.38
N ILE A 75 5.14 -3.58 -5.65
CA ILE A 75 5.96 -2.36 -5.45
C ILE A 75 5.47 -1.16 -6.28
N THR A 76 4.77 -1.40 -7.39
CA THR A 76 4.18 -0.35 -8.23
C THR A 76 2.73 -0.03 -7.86
N SER A 77 2.12 -0.79 -6.96
CA SER A 77 0.74 -0.59 -6.50
C SER A 77 0.65 0.62 -5.58
N ALA A 78 -0.53 1.24 -5.58
CA ALA A 78 -0.84 2.30 -4.63
C ALA A 78 -0.96 1.73 -3.21
N PHE A 79 -0.55 2.50 -2.22
CA PHE A 79 -0.80 2.20 -0.82
C PHE A 79 -2.30 2.29 -0.55
N LYS A 80 -2.85 1.23 0.06
CA LYS A 80 -4.28 1.11 0.38
C LYS A 80 -4.57 1.26 1.87
N VAL A 81 -3.61 0.91 2.73
CA VAL A 81 -3.78 0.92 4.19
C VAL A 81 -2.74 1.79 4.89
N LEU A 82 -3.07 2.35 6.06
CA LEU A 82 -2.20 3.25 6.82
C LEU A 82 -0.84 2.61 7.13
N ARG A 83 -0.79 1.31 7.46
CA ARG A 83 0.47 0.62 7.77
C ARG A 83 1.47 0.67 6.61
N GLN A 84 0.99 0.67 5.36
CA GLN A 84 1.86 0.86 4.19
C GLN A 84 2.49 2.26 4.13
N TYR A 85 1.78 3.29 4.58
CA TYR A 85 2.37 4.62 4.70
C TYR A 85 3.38 4.67 5.85
N VAL A 86 3.02 4.12 7.01
CA VAL A 86 3.89 4.12 8.20
C VAL A 86 5.22 3.41 7.95
N LYS A 87 5.21 2.21 7.34
CA LYS A 87 6.45 1.49 7.02
C LYS A 87 7.33 2.20 5.98
N ASN A 88 6.76 3.17 5.25
CA ASN A 88 7.45 3.93 4.21
C ASN A 88 7.89 5.31 4.64
N ILE A 89 7.76 5.65 5.91
CA ILE A 89 8.34 6.87 6.46
C ILE A 89 9.87 6.82 6.25
N GLY A 90 10.42 7.89 5.68
CA GLY A 90 11.82 8.02 5.30
C GLY A 90 12.12 7.63 3.84
N ASN A 91 11.19 6.99 3.14
CA ASN A 91 11.38 6.58 1.74
C ASN A 91 10.83 7.63 0.75
N GLU A 92 11.36 7.64 -0.47
CA GLU A 92 10.80 8.43 -1.57
C GLU A 92 9.49 7.81 -2.08
N VAL A 93 8.47 8.64 -2.17
CA VAL A 93 7.14 8.29 -2.67
C VAL A 93 6.72 9.21 -3.80
N GLU A 94 5.90 8.66 -4.69
CA GLU A 94 5.15 9.40 -5.69
C GLU A 94 3.70 9.52 -5.22
N MET A 95 3.20 10.75 -5.15
CA MET A 95 1.83 11.03 -4.71
C MET A 95 1.10 11.82 -5.79
N LEU A 96 -0.09 11.37 -6.17
CA LEU A 96 -1.01 12.12 -7.01
C LEU A 96 -2.14 12.64 -6.14
N LEU A 97 -2.34 13.96 -6.13
CA LEU A 97 -3.45 14.60 -5.45
C LEU A 97 -4.73 14.54 -6.32
N LYS A 98 -5.90 14.65 -5.69
CA LYS A 98 -7.20 14.66 -6.39
C LYS A 98 -7.36 15.88 -7.31
N ASN A 99 -6.65 16.97 -7.05
CA ASN A 99 -6.59 18.14 -7.93
C ASN A 99 -5.68 17.94 -9.16
N GLY A 100 -5.08 16.76 -9.34
CA GLY A 100 -4.24 16.40 -10.48
C GLY A 100 -2.77 16.75 -10.32
N VAL A 101 -2.36 17.39 -9.21
CA VAL A 101 -0.96 17.70 -8.95
C VAL A 101 -0.21 16.43 -8.55
N LYS A 102 0.91 16.18 -9.21
CA LYS A 102 1.81 15.06 -8.94
C LYS A 102 3.01 15.56 -8.14
N LEU A 103 3.32 14.88 -7.04
CA LEU A 103 4.41 15.18 -6.13
C LEU A 103 5.36 13.98 -6.07
N ALA A 104 6.63 14.28 -5.89
CA ALA A 104 7.67 13.30 -5.59
C ALA A 104 8.50 13.87 -4.44
N GLY A 105 8.68 13.08 -3.39
CA GLY A 105 9.36 13.53 -2.18
C GLY A 105 9.50 12.42 -1.16
N VAL A 106 10.10 12.75 -0.02
CA VAL A 106 10.28 11.80 1.09
C VAL A 106 9.06 11.83 1.98
N LEU A 107 8.46 10.66 2.25
CA LEU A 107 7.37 10.55 3.21
C LEU A 107 7.92 10.76 4.62
N LYS A 108 7.54 11.86 5.28
CA LYS A 108 8.10 12.28 6.57
C LYS A 108 7.31 11.75 7.76
N SER A 109 5.98 11.68 7.64
CA SER A 109 5.10 11.11 8.67
C SER A 109 3.79 10.66 8.04
N ALA A 110 3.11 9.74 8.73
CA ALA A 110 1.77 9.26 8.39
C ALA A 110 1.01 8.93 9.69
N ASP A 111 -0.23 9.36 9.78
CA ASP A 111 -1.14 9.06 10.89
C ASP A 111 -2.56 8.79 10.35
N GLU A 112 -3.56 8.67 11.21
CA GLU A 112 -4.96 8.39 10.83
C GLU A 112 -5.60 9.52 9.99
N THR A 113 -5.05 10.73 10.03
CA THR A 113 -5.58 11.91 9.33
C THR A 113 -4.97 12.09 7.95
N GLY A 114 -3.68 11.76 7.81
CA GLY A 114 -2.97 11.98 6.56
C GLY A 114 -1.46 11.79 6.66
N VAL A 115 -0.75 12.52 5.81
CA VAL A 115 0.70 12.39 5.62
C VAL A 115 1.39 13.73 5.48
N VAL A 116 2.68 13.75 5.81
CA VAL A 116 3.59 14.87 5.49
C VAL A 116 4.64 14.37 4.51
N VAL A 117 4.83 15.09 3.41
CA VAL A 117 5.84 14.77 2.39
C VAL A 117 6.80 15.95 2.26
N THR A 118 8.11 15.67 2.36
CA THR A 118 9.17 16.65 2.12
C THR A 118 9.51 16.66 0.63
N VAL A 119 9.25 17.79 -0.03
CA VAL A 119 9.50 17.98 -1.47
C VAL A 119 10.71 18.90 -1.67
N GLU A 120 11.62 18.52 -2.56
CA GLU A 120 12.76 19.37 -2.93
C GLU A 120 12.37 20.38 -4.02
N LYS A 121 12.57 21.67 -3.74
CA LYS A 121 12.34 22.77 -4.69
C LYS A 121 13.65 23.52 -4.96
N GLN A 122 13.98 23.72 -6.23
CA GLN A 122 15.10 24.60 -6.60
C GLN A 122 14.61 26.04 -6.72
N ILE A 123 14.99 26.88 -5.76
CA ILE A 123 14.73 28.33 -5.81
C ILE A 123 15.99 29.07 -6.27
N LYS A 124 15.82 30.21 -6.93
CA LYS A 124 16.91 31.16 -7.19
C LYS A 124 16.67 32.39 -6.31
N PRO A 125 17.31 32.48 -5.13
CA PRO A 125 17.19 33.65 -4.27
C PRO A 125 17.59 34.93 -5.01
N GLU A 126 16.94 36.05 -4.69
CA GLU A 126 17.27 37.35 -5.28
C GLU A 126 18.75 37.68 -5.02
N GLY A 127 19.52 37.93 -6.10
CA GLY A 127 20.96 38.17 -6.04
C GLY A 127 21.87 36.94 -6.16
N ALA A 128 21.33 35.70 -6.11
CA ALA A 128 22.14 34.49 -6.22
C ALA A 128 22.47 34.10 -7.67
N LYS A 129 23.73 33.79 -7.96
CA LYS A 129 24.17 33.30 -9.28
C LYS A 129 23.75 31.85 -9.56
N ARG A 130 23.45 31.05 -8.53
CA ARG A 130 23.10 29.62 -8.64
C ARG A 130 21.78 29.32 -7.92
N LYS A 131 21.07 28.29 -8.38
CA LYS A 131 19.87 27.77 -7.71
C LYS A 131 20.28 27.05 -6.42
N VAL A 132 19.44 27.16 -5.39
CA VAL A 132 19.57 26.48 -4.10
C VAL A 132 18.40 25.51 -3.96
N THR A 133 18.68 24.27 -3.58
CA THR A 133 17.64 23.29 -3.23
C THR A 133 17.15 23.58 -1.82
N VAL A 134 15.84 23.75 -1.67
CA VAL A 134 15.16 23.94 -0.38
C VAL A 134 14.18 22.80 -0.20
N GLN A 135 14.15 22.25 1.01
CA GLN A 135 13.17 21.26 1.42
C GLN A 135 11.91 21.96 1.93
N ASP A 136 10.76 21.50 1.46
CA ASP A 136 9.45 22.06 1.79
C ASP A 136 8.52 20.94 2.24
N ASP A 137 8.10 20.99 3.51
CA ASP A 137 7.21 20.01 4.10
C ASP A 137 5.76 20.36 3.78
N GLN A 138 5.06 19.47 3.10
CA GLN A 138 3.68 19.66 2.70
C GLN A 138 2.81 18.58 3.36
N SER A 139 1.74 19.01 4.02
CA SER A 139 0.79 18.13 4.70
C SER A 139 -0.45 17.93 3.85
N TYR A 140 -0.92 16.68 3.77
CA TYR A 140 -2.12 16.31 3.03
C TYR A 140 -2.93 15.29 3.81
N THR A 141 -4.23 15.51 3.87
CA THR A 141 -5.19 14.51 4.36
C THR A 141 -5.37 13.41 3.31
N PHE A 142 -5.79 12.21 3.73
CA PHE A 142 -6.07 11.13 2.76
C PHE A 142 -7.17 11.50 1.77
N ASP A 143 -8.07 12.41 2.13
CA ASP A 143 -9.11 12.92 1.23
C ASP A 143 -8.59 13.81 0.12
N GLU A 144 -7.39 14.38 0.23
CA GLU A 144 -6.77 15.16 -0.82
C GLU A 144 -5.95 14.30 -1.79
N ILE A 145 -5.65 13.06 -1.37
CA ILE A 145 -4.76 12.15 -2.08
C ILE A 145 -5.60 11.24 -2.99
N LYS A 146 -5.18 11.12 -4.24
CA LYS A 146 -5.73 10.15 -5.19
C LYS A 146 -5.00 8.81 -5.11
N TYR A 147 -3.68 8.84 -5.06
CA TYR A 147 -2.87 7.68 -4.71
C TYR A 147 -1.50 8.11 -4.20
N THR A 148 -0.88 7.21 -3.43
CA THR A 148 0.55 7.25 -3.10
C THR A 148 1.14 5.89 -3.45
N LYS A 149 2.34 5.85 -4.01
CA LYS A 149 3.08 4.62 -4.30
C LYS A 149 4.58 4.86 -4.17
N TYR A 150 5.36 3.79 -4.20
CA TYR A 150 6.82 3.91 -4.26
C TYR A 150 7.27 4.71 -5.48
N LEU A 151 8.25 5.59 -5.28
CA LEU A 151 8.98 6.21 -6.37
C LEU A 151 10.16 5.32 -6.75
N ILE A 152 10.05 4.60 -7.86
CA ILE A 152 11.16 3.80 -8.39
C ILE A 152 11.99 4.67 -9.33
N ARG A 153 13.26 4.90 -8.98
CA ARG A 153 14.22 5.55 -9.86
C ARG A 153 15.11 4.51 -10.52
N PHE A 154 14.94 4.32 -11.83
CA PHE A 154 15.90 3.56 -12.62
C PHE A 154 17.17 4.40 -12.78
N LYS A 155 18.32 3.85 -12.38
CA LYS A 155 19.64 4.44 -12.64
C LYS A 155 20.15 3.99 -14.01
#